data_AF-L9Y2Z1-F1
#
_entry.id   AF-L9Y2Z1-F1
#
_cell.length_a   1.000
_cell.length_b   1.000
_cell.length_c   1.000
_cell.angle_alpha   90.00
_cell.angle_beta   90.00
_cell.angle_gamma   90.00
#
_symmetry.space_group_name_H-M   'P 1'
#
loop_
_entity.id
_entity.type
_entity.pdbx_description
1 polymer ?
#
loop_
_entity_poly.entity_id
_entity_poly.type
_entity_poly.pdbx_seq_one_letter_code
_entity_poly.pdbx_strand_id
1 'polypeptide(L)'
;MHDDDSRDLEPPARADASLPDDPITDGRRAWVDLTGFQRDCLEAIARCKRDDRPRSPAGLIATLERRYPTVSRARLEPNLRALVARGLVARREGLPARLPAYRLTGAGHALLIQRAERLATLCELRRGDIDTADEEADRGERADRTERRDER
;
A
#
# COMPACT_ATOMS: atom_id res chain seq x y z
N MET A 1 -21.95 7.17 70.54
CA MET A 1 -23.03 8.12 70.23
C MET A 1 -22.47 9.17 69.29
N HIS A 2 -22.55 8.87 67.98
CA HIS A 2 -22.71 9.80 66.86
C HIS A 2 -23.10 8.91 65.69
N ASP A 3 -24.41 8.68 65.61
CA ASP A 3 -25.08 8.30 64.39
C ASP A 3 -25.16 9.57 63.54
N ASP A 4 -24.71 9.51 62.28
CA ASP A 4 -25.24 10.40 61.25
C ASP A 4 -25.25 9.68 59.90
N ASP A 5 -26.47 9.50 59.41
CA ASP A 5 -26.88 8.91 58.14
C ASP A 5 -26.41 9.78 56.98
N SER A 6 -25.74 9.20 55.98
CA SER A 6 -25.73 9.77 54.63
C SER A 6 -25.58 8.70 53.56
N ARG A 7 -26.73 8.08 53.27
CA ARG A 7 -27.31 7.77 51.96
C ARG A 7 -26.34 7.59 50.78
N ASP A 8 -26.33 6.35 50.29
CA ASP A 8 -26.56 5.96 48.90
C ASP A 8 -26.29 7.04 47.84
N LEU A 9 -25.08 7.00 47.27
CA LEU A 9 -24.84 7.34 45.87
C LEU A 9 -23.79 6.38 45.33
N GLU A 10 -24.20 5.12 45.10
CA GLU A 10 -23.47 4.25 44.19
C GLU A 10 -23.49 4.94 42.81
N PRO A 11 -22.34 5.33 42.24
CA PRO A 11 -22.31 5.89 40.90
C PRO A 11 -22.80 4.81 39.94
N PRO A 12 -23.70 5.10 38.98
CA PRO A 12 -24.11 4.08 38.03
C PRO A 12 -22.84 3.61 37.31
N ALA A 13 -22.65 2.29 37.32
CA ALA A 13 -21.64 1.62 36.54
C ALA A 13 -21.65 2.26 35.15
N ARG A 14 -20.56 2.96 34.80
CA ARG A 14 -20.33 3.41 33.43
C ARG A 14 -20.06 2.17 32.60
N ALA A 15 -21.12 1.45 32.26
CA ALA A 15 -21.18 0.64 31.07
C ALA A 15 -21.13 1.63 29.91
N ASP A 16 -19.90 1.91 29.46
CA ASP A 16 -19.52 1.95 28.05
C ASP A 16 -18.07 2.45 28.00
N ALA A 17 -17.14 1.62 28.46
CA ALA A 17 -15.81 1.67 27.88
C ALA A 17 -15.97 1.11 26.47
N SER A 18 -16.35 1.99 25.53
CA SER A 18 -16.25 1.69 24.12
C SER A 18 -14.84 1.15 23.91
N LEU A 19 -14.78 -0.12 23.51
CA LEU A 19 -13.53 -0.79 23.17
C LEU A 19 -12.74 0.16 22.27
N PRO A 20 -11.44 0.39 22.53
CA PRO A 20 -10.64 1.22 21.64
C PRO A 20 -10.77 0.64 20.24
N ASP A 21 -11.21 1.47 19.29
CA ASP A 21 -11.22 1.14 17.87
C ASP A 21 -9.90 0.45 17.54
N ASP A 22 -9.96 -0.84 17.22
CA ASP A 22 -8.79 -1.61 16.82
C ASP A 22 -8.12 -0.85 15.67
N PRO A 23 -6.84 -0.42 15.79
CA PRO A 23 -6.17 0.41 14.79
C PRO A 23 -5.84 -0.34 13.49
N ILE A 24 -6.46 -1.50 13.26
CA ILE A 24 -6.36 -2.29 12.04
C ILE A 24 -7.34 -1.79 10.95
N THR A 25 -8.30 -0.92 11.30
CA THR A 25 -9.59 -0.91 10.60
C THR A 25 -10.00 0.38 9.90
N ASP A 26 -9.09 1.19 9.33
CA ASP A 26 -9.57 2.10 8.28
C ASP A 26 -8.65 2.46 7.12
N GLY A 27 -7.95 1.47 6.60
CA GLY A 27 -7.33 1.58 5.28
C GLY A 27 -8.31 1.99 4.16
N ARG A 28 -9.62 1.78 4.36
CA ARG A 28 -10.65 2.24 3.41
C ARG A 28 -10.82 3.76 3.47
N ARG A 29 -11.11 4.35 4.65
CA ARG A 29 -11.21 5.81 4.84
C ARG A 29 -9.90 6.49 4.47
N ALA A 30 -8.78 5.98 4.97
CA ALA A 30 -7.46 6.50 4.63
C ALA A 30 -7.19 6.51 3.12
N TRP A 31 -7.66 5.50 2.36
CA TRP A 31 -7.56 5.50 0.91
C TRP A 31 -8.49 6.52 0.25
N VAL A 32 -9.75 6.61 0.69
CA VAL A 32 -10.74 7.52 0.07
C VAL A 32 -10.43 9.00 0.34
N ASP A 33 -9.77 9.30 1.45
CA ASP A 33 -9.36 10.66 1.83
C ASP A 33 -8.19 11.21 0.98
N LEU A 34 -7.45 10.33 0.29
CA LEU A 34 -6.42 10.74 -0.65
C LEU A 34 -7.03 11.16 -1.98
N THR A 35 -6.51 12.22 -2.59
CA THR A 35 -6.87 12.57 -3.97
C THR A 35 -6.40 11.49 -4.94
N GLY A 36 -7.02 11.40 -6.13
CA GLY A 36 -6.57 10.47 -7.17
C GLY A 36 -5.07 10.61 -7.47
N PHE A 37 -4.60 11.85 -7.58
CA PHE A 37 -3.19 12.14 -7.84
C PHE A 37 -2.26 11.74 -6.67
N GLN A 38 -2.73 11.82 -5.42
CA GLN A 38 -1.95 11.35 -4.26
C GLN A 38 -1.80 9.83 -4.25
N ARG A 39 -2.88 9.09 -4.52
CA ARG A 39 -2.85 7.62 -4.68
C ARG A 39 -1.88 7.22 -5.79
N ASP A 40 -1.91 7.97 -6.88
CA ASP A 40 -1.01 7.80 -8.01
C ASP A 40 0.45 8.09 -7.68
N CYS A 41 0.73 9.06 -6.81
CA CYS A 41 2.07 9.30 -6.29
C CYS A 41 2.57 8.11 -5.45
N LEU A 42 1.73 7.49 -4.62
CA LEU A 42 2.09 6.28 -3.86
C LEU A 42 2.46 5.13 -4.80
N GLU A 43 1.63 4.89 -5.82
CA GLU A 43 1.91 3.87 -6.85
C GLU A 43 3.21 4.19 -7.61
N ALA A 44 3.43 5.46 -7.99
CA ALA A 44 4.65 5.86 -8.68
C ALA A 44 5.91 5.58 -7.86
N ILE A 45 5.90 5.85 -6.54
CA ILE A 45 7.02 5.54 -5.64
C ILE A 45 7.25 4.02 -5.56
N ALA A 46 6.19 3.22 -5.44
CA ALA A 46 6.28 1.76 -5.42
C ALA A 46 6.85 1.22 -6.75
N ARG A 47 6.39 1.77 -7.88
CA ARG A 47 6.84 1.37 -9.21
C ARG A 47 8.29 1.76 -9.47
N CYS A 48 8.70 2.98 -9.10
CA CYS A 48 10.12 3.35 -9.11
C CYS A 48 10.96 2.40 -8.25
N LYS A 49 10.41 1.87 -7.14
CA LYS A 49 11.12 0.86 -6.34
C LYS A 49 11.26 -0.47 -7.06
N ARG A 50 10.18 -0.95 -7.67
CA ARG A 50 10.14 -2.22 -8.42
C ARG A 50 11.08 -2.19 -9.63
N ASP A 51 11.07 -1.10 -10.38
CA ASP A 51 11.81 -0.95 -11.64
C ASP A 51 13.25 -0.42 -11.44
N ASP A 52 13.73 -0.38 -10.19
CA ASP A 52 14.99 0.26 -9.76
C ASP A 52 15.25 1.66 -10.35
N ARG A 53 14.18 2.46 -10.51
CA ARG A 53 14.27 3.84 -11.00
C ARG A 53 14.53 4.83 -9.87
N PRO A 54 15.10 6.01 -10.20
CA PRO A 54 15.25 7.09 -9.23
C PRO A 54 13.91 7.49 -8.61
N ARG A 55 13.87 7.57 -7.28
CA ARG A 55 12.69 8.05 -6.52
C ARG A 55 12.82 9.55 -6.19
N SER A 56 13.56 10.27 -7.02
CA SER A 56 13.67 11.73 -6.98
C SER A 56 12.45 12.36 -7.64
N PRO A 57 12.16 13.66 -7.42
CA PRO A 57 11.06 14.34 -8.10
C PRO A 57 11.04 14.12 -9.63
N ALA A 58 12.19 14.18 -10.29
CA ALA A 58 12.29 13.96 -11.73
C ALA A 58 11.92 12.52 -12.13
N GLY A 59 12.39 11.51 -11.38
CA GLY A 59 12.05 10.12 -11.65
C GLY A 59 10.57 9.78 -11.39
N LEU A 60 9.96 10.46 -10.41
CA LEU A 60 8.52 10.37 -10.15
C LEU A 60 7.69 11.05 -11.24
N ILE A 61 8.10 12.23 -11.72
CA ILE A 61 7.45 12.92 -12.86
C ILE A 61 7.46 12.01 -14.09
N ALA A 62 8.63 11.50 -14.49
CA ALA A 62 8.76 10.59 -15.62
C ALA A 62 7.95 9.30 -15.47
N THR A 63 7.69 8.87 -14.23
CA THR A 63 6.83 7.72 -13.95
C THR A 63 5.34 8.05 -14.06
N LEU A 64 4.92 9.22 -13.57
CA LEU A 64 3.54 9.68 -13.64
C LEU A 64 3.13 10.07 -15.06
N GLU A 65 4.05 10.61 -15.86
CA GLU A 65 3.80 11.02 -17.24
C GLU A 65 3.50 9.86 -18.19
N ARG A 66 3.68 8.61 -17.75
CA ARG A 66 3.13 7.45 -18.47
C ARG A 66 1.60 7.37 -18.45
N ARG A 67 0.95 8.07 -17.51
CA ARG A 67 -0.51 8.08 -17.30
C ARG A 67 -1.12 9.48 -17.40
N TYR A 68 -0.29 10.51 -17.36
CA TYR A 68 -0.69 11.91 -17.41
C TYR A 68 0.03 12.60 -18.56
N PRO A 69 -0.63 13.46 -19.35
CA PRO A 69 0.02 14.12 -20.49
C PRO A 69 1.24 14.96 -20.08
N THR A 70 1.21 15.60 -18.90
CA THR A 70 2.35 16.32 -18.31
C THR A 70 2.20 16.43 -16.79
N VAL A 71 3.30 16.33 -16.05
CA VAL A 71 3.31 16.51 -14.59
C VAL A 71 4.35 17.53 -14.18
N SER A 72 3.90 18.73 -13.79
CA SER A 72 4.80 19.76 -13.28
C SER A 72 5.26 19.46 -11.86
N ARG A 73 6.47 19.93 -11.53
CA ARG A 73 7.00 19.87 -10.16
C ARG A 73 6.12 20.63 -9.17
N ALA A 74 5.55 21.76 -9.59
CA ALA A 74 4.60 22.55 -8.81
C ALA A 74 3.33 21.77 -8.43
N ARG A 75 2.89 20.82 -9.27
CA ARG A 75 1.81 19.89 -8.95
C ARG A 75 2.28 18.74 -8.05
N LEU A 76 3.46 18.18 -8.31
CA LEU A 76 3.97 17.01 -7.59
C LEU A 76 4.31 17.32 -6.13
N GLU A 77 5.09 18.37 -5.87
CA GLU A 77 5.68 18.60 -4.55
C GLU A 77 4.66 18.86 -3.43
N PRO A 78 3.59 19.66 -3.61
CA PRO A 78 2.57 19.81 -2.58
C PRO A 78 1.91 18.47 -2.21
N ASN A 79 1.69 17.59 -3.18
CA ASN A 79 1.13 16.27 -2.94
C ASN A 79 2.10 15.36 -2.19
N LEU A 80 3.39 15.39 -2.52
CA LEU A 80 4.41 14.66 -1.76
C LEU A 80 4.52 15.18 -0.33
N ARG A 81 4.50 16.49 -0.11
CA ARG A 81 4.49 17.07 1.25
C ARG A 81 3.28 16.62 2.05
N ALA A 82 2.09 16.61 1.43
CA ALA A 82 0.87 16.15 2.09
C ALA A 82 0.90 14.66 2.46
N LEU A 83 1.53 13.82 1.63
CA LEU A 83 1.73 12.38 1.90
C LEU A 83 2.79 12.14 2.99
N VAL A 84 3.83 12.99 3.06
CA VAL A 84 4.82 12.98 4.13
C VAL A 84 4.18 13.38 5.45
N ALA A 85 3.38 14.45 5.46
CA ALA A 85 2.66 14.89 6.67
C ALA A 85 1.69 13.82 7.20
N ARG A 86 1.14 12.98 6.32
CA ARG A 86 0.29 11.83 6.69
C ARG A 86 1.08 10.58 7.10
N GLY A 87 2.41 10.62 7.09
CA GLY A 87 3.25 9.48 7.43
C GLY A 87 3.19 8.32 6.43
N LEU A 88 2.67 8.53 5.22
CA LEU A 88 2.59 7.49 4.17
C LEU A 88 3.86 7.43 3.32
N VAL A 89 4.59 8.54 3.26
CA VAL A 89 5.84 8.68 2.51
C VAL A 89 6.90 9.25 3.45
N ALA A 90 8.10 8.69 3.43
CA ALA A 90 9.28 9.28 4.03
C ALA A 90 10.08 10.01 2.95
N ARG A 91 10.48 11.26 3.25
CA ARG A 91 11.48 11.98 2.46
C ARG A 91 12.85 11.72 3.07
N ARG A 92 13.75 11.12 2.30
CA ARG A 92 15.17 11.05 2.67
C ARG A 92 15.89 12.21 2.01
N GLU A 93 16.50 13.06 2.82
CA GLU A 93 17.40 14.09 2.31
C GLU A 93 18.58 13.41 1.62
N GLY A 94 18.94 13.91 0.44
CA GLY A 94 20.16 13.48 -0.21
C GLY A 94 21.37 14.04 0.55
N LEU A 95 22.56 13.48 0.29
CA LEU A 95 23.79 14.25 0.48
C LEU A 95 23.64 15.63 -0.17
N PRO A 96 24.40 16.67 0.23
CA PRO A 96 24.24 18.03 -0.28
C PRO A 96 24.23 18.18 -1.82
N ALA A 97 24.73 17.19 -2.56
CA ALA A 97 24.69 17.12 -4.03
C ALA A 97 23.58 16.22 -4.64
N ARG A 98 22.76 15.55 -3.82
CA ARG A 98 21.71 14.63 -4.26
C ARG A 98 20.33 15.22 -4.00
N LEU A 99 19.48 15.14 -5.02
CA LEU A 99 18.06 15.43 -4.88
C LEU A 99 17.42 14.55 -3.81
N PRO A 100 16.41 15.06 -3.09
CA PRO A 100 15.68 14.25 -2.10
C PRO A 100 15.06 13.04 -2.77
N ALA A 101 15.06 11.91 -2.05
CA ALA A 101 14.44 10.68 -2.50
C ALA A 101 13.22 10.36 -1.62
N TYR A 102 12.14 9.91 -2.24
CA TYR A 102 10.92 9.54 -1.55
C TYR A 102 10.80 8.01 -1.45
N ARG A 103 10.32 7.53 -0.31
CA ARG A 103 10.09 6.10 -0.06
C ARG A 103 8.76 5.93 0.65
N LEU A 104 8.03 4.86 0.35
CA LEU A 104 6.87 4.50 1.15
C LEU A 104 7.31 4.12 2.56
N THR A 105 6.53 4.56 3.55
CA THR A 105 6.62 4.03 4.91
C THR A 105 5.93 2.66 4.98
N GLY A 106 6.02 1.98 6.12
CA GLY A 106 5.23 0.76 6.36
C GLY A 106 3.73 1.00 6.17
N ALA A 107 3.21 2.12 6.69
CA ALA A 107 1.81 2.52 6.52
C ALA A 107 1.44 2.77 5.04
N GLY A 108 2.28 3.48 4.29
CA GLY A 108 2.06 3.68 2.85
C GLY A 108 2.07 2.37 2.06
N HIS A 109 2.94 1.42 2.43
CA HIS A 109 2.99 0.09 1.81
C HIS A 109 1.75 -0.73 2.15
N ALA A 110 1.35 -0.77 3.42
CA ALA A 110 0.15 -1.48 3.88
C ALA A 110 -1.11 -0.95 3.19
N LEU A 111 -1.22 0.37 3.03
CA LEU A 111 -2.34 1.00 2.35
C LEU A 111 -2.46 0.56 0.87
N LEU A 112 -1.34 0.47 0.15
CA LEU A 112 -1.33 -0.06 -1.22
C LEU A 112 -1.71 -1.55 -1.27
N ILE A 113 -1.22 -2.36 -0.32
CA ILE A 113 -1.54 -3.79 -0.22
C ILE A 113 -3.05 -3.97 0.00
N GLN A 114 -3.63 -3.30 0.98
CA GLN A 114 -5.06 -3.35 1.27
C GLN A 114 -5.91 -2.91 0.06
N ARG A 115 -5.44 -1.92 -0.71
CA ARG A 115 -6.11 -1.52 -1.95
C ARG A 115 -6.04 -2.62 -3.01
N ALA A 116 -4.87 -3.21 -3.21
CA ALA A 116 -4.65 -4.28 -4.18
C ALA A 116 -5.49 -5.51 -3.84
N GLU A 117 -5.48 -5.95 -2.57
CA GLU A 117 -6.31 -7.06 -2.09
C GLU A 117 -7.79 -6.83 -2.35
N ARG A 118 -8.28 -5.61 -2.04
CA ARG A 118 -9.69 -5.26 -2.31
C ARG A 118 -10.03 -5.33 -3.79
N LEU A 119 -9.15 -4.85 -4.67
CA LEU A 119 -9.35 -4.95 -6.11
C LEU A 119 -9.34 -6.40 -6.57
N ALA A 120 -8.42 -7.23 -6.06
CA ALA A 120 -8.37 -8.66 -6.36
C ALA A 120 -9.68 -9.36 -5.96
N THR A 121 -10.21 -9.08 -4.75
CA THR A 121 -11.50 -9.62 -4.31
C THR A 121 -12.65 -9.22 -5.24
N LEU A 122 -12.70 -7.96 -5.69
CA LEU A 122 -13.74 -7.50 -6.61
C LEU A 122 -13.63 -8.12 -8.00
N CYS A 123 -12.42 -8.50 -8.41
CA CYS A 123 -12.17 -9.20 -9.66
C CYS A 123 -12.22 -10.73 -9.49
N GLU A 124 -12.61 -11.24 -8.31
CA GLU A 124 -12.63 -12.66 -7.96
C GLU A 124 -11.29 -13.39 -8.16
N LEU A 125 -10.18 -12.65 -8.18
CA LEU A 125 -8.84 -13.20 -8.32
C LEU A 125 -8.44 -13.83 -6.98
N ARG A 126 -8.44 -15.17 -6.92
CA ARG A 126 -7.89 -15.89 -5.76
C ARG A 126 -6.37 -15.73 -5.75
N ARG A 127 -5.78 -15.68 -4.56
CA ARG A 127 -4.32 -15.50 -4.33
C ARG A 127 -3.47 -16.70 -4.83
N GLY A 128 -4.00 -17.57 -5.69
CA GLY A 128 -3.38 -18.85 -6.06
C GLY A 128 -3.42 -19.24 -7.55
N ASP A 129 -3.95 -18.41 -8.46
CA ASP A 129 -4.12 -18.84 -9.87
C ASP A 129 -2.86 -18.60 -10.74
N ILE A 130 -1.71 -18.30 -10.13
CA ILE A 130 -0.46 -17.97 -10.86
C ILE A 130 0.57 -19.11 -10.88
N ASP A 131 0.34 -20.22 -10.15
CA ASP A 131 1.33 -21.30 -10.01
C ASP A 131 1.02 -22.59 -10.79
N THR A 132 -0.10 -22.68 -11.53
CA THR A 132 -0.46 -23.93 -12.24
C THR A 132 -0.17 -23.94 -13.74
N ALA A 133 0.24 -22.82 -14.35
CA ALA A 133 0.48 -22.77 -15.80
C ALA A 133 1.90 -23.19 -16.23
N ASP A 134 2.91 -23.09 -15.35
CA ASP A 134 4.31 -23.41 -15.69
C ASP A 134 4.69 -24.88 -15.45
N GLU A 135 3.95 -25.63 -14.62
CA GLU A 135 4.27 -27.05 -14.34
C GLU A 135 3.68 -28.05 -15.35
N GLU A 136 2.60 -27.69 -16.08
CA GLU A 136 2.02 -28.59 -17.11
C GLU A 136 2.84 -28.58 -18.41
N ALA A 137 3.59 -27.50 -18.70
CA ALA A 137 4.45 -27.39 -19.88
C ALA A 137 5.71 -28.29 -19.78
N ASP A 138 6.35 -28.40 -18.61
CA ASP A 138 7.56 -29.24 -18.45
C ASP A 138 7.24 -30.75 -18.36
N ARG A 139 6.00 -31.13 -18.03
CA ARG A 139 5.60 -32.54 -17.99
C ARG A 139 5.20 -33.10 -19.36
N GLY A 140 4.62 -32.26 -20.23
CA GLY A 140 4.28 -32.65 -21.61
C GLY A 140 5.51 -32.82 -22.51
N GLU A 141 6.52 -31.96 -22.36
CA GLU A 141 7.70 -31.97 -23.24
C GLU A 141 8.72 -33.09 -22.90
N ARG A 142 8.73 -33.58 -21.66
CA ARG A 142 9.55 -34.74 -21.27
C ARG A 142 8.97 -36.07 -21.74
N ALA A 143 7.65 -36.18 -21.95
CA ALA A 143 7.02 -37.39 -22.46
C ALA A 143 7.29 -37.62 -23.97
N ASP A 144 7.22 -36.57 -24.80
CA ASP A 144 7.44 -36.65 -26.27
C ASP A 144 8.93 -36.96 -26.62
N ARG A 145 9.89 -36.62 -25.76
CA ARG A 145 11.31 -36.92 -26.01
C ARG A 145 11.67 -38.38 -25.76
N THR A 146 10.93 -39.07 -24.89
CA THR A 146 11.16 -40.49 -24.58
C THR A 146 10.62 -41.42 -25.67
N GLU A 147 9.50 -41.08 -26.33
CA GLU A 147 8.90 -41.95 -27.36
C GLU A 147 9.67 -41.93 -28.69
N ARG A 148 10.33 -40.82 -29.06
CA ARG A 148 11.07 -40.73 -30.33
C ARG A 148 12.45 -41.39 -30.33
N ARG A 149 12.90 -41.93 -29.20
CA ARG A 149 14.22 -42.56 -29.06
C ARG A 149 14.20 -44.08 -29.24
N ASP A 150 13.02 -44.70 -29.23
CA ASP A 150 12.84 -46.16 -29.31
C ASP A 150 12.43 -46.66 -30.72
N GLU A 151 12.34 -45.78 -31.73
CA GLU A 151 11.99 -46.13 -33.13
C GLU A 151 13.15 -46.01 -34.14
N ARG A 152 14.42 -46.13 -33.73
CA ARG A 152 15.57 -46.17 -34.68
C ARG A 152 16.51 -47.33 -34.46
#